data_AF-A0A1C5EIL9-F1
#
_entry.id   AF-A0A1C5EIL9-F1
#
_cell.length_a   1.000
_cell.length_b   1.000
_cell.length_c   1.000
_cell.angle_alpha   90.00
_cell.angle_beta   90.00
_cell.angle_gamma   90.00
#
_symmetry.space_group_name_H-M   'P 1'
#
loop_
_entity.id
_entity.type
_entity.pdbx_description
1 polymer ?
#
loop_
_entity_poly.entity_id
_entity_poly.type
_entity_poly.pdbx_seq_one_letter_code
_entity_poly.pdbx_strand_id
1 'polypeptide(L)'
;MNSPKTRVALAASTALLVASGAAPSVAAAPAPGHGRTSVALAWYDTTADTVAAAGSSLPPVTNSRTWAVGWIAAARALHHVPSGVDRRDYQDAALAAAVHRALVELVPTRAPELDAALQQTLDQTPDGPAETLGAAAGERQALEVLNDREGDGLDAASVNAPFTVPPAAPGVWQPTPPAFAPAIQNGTRFARPFLLKSAGQFRLPAPPAPTSKRYRTDLKEVRDFGALNSTMRTARQTDTANFWFDSSLTLWTKPIRVALAATSHQPLRKQAELVALANATLVDTQIATSDSKYTYPLWRPVTAIRTGVGEVPADPSWNPLHTTPAHPDYPSGHNTYAGAAETVLTALAGPRTAPFTLTSGTAPGVVRTYTAWHQLTLENMDARVWLGIHTRLADEAGVTLGTDVARYGLNHAQALFQEH
;
A
#
# COMPACT_ATOMS: atom_id res chain seq x y z
N MET A 1 38.07 3.49 -56.44
CA MET A 1 36.63 3.19 -56.41
C MET A 1 36.27 2.88 -54.97
N ASN A 2 35.60 3.84 -54.31
CA ASN A 2 35.27 3.83 -52.89
C ASN A 2 34.05 2.92 -52.65
N SER A 3 34.12 2.08 -51.61
CA SER A 3 32.95 1.43 -51.01
C SER A 3 32.92 1.74 -49.51
N PRO A 4 31.75 2.08 -48.92
CA PRO A 4 31.71 2.82 -47.66
C PRO A 4 31.70 1.93 -46.43
N LYS A 5 32.43 2.39 -45.40
CA LYS A 5 32.40 1.85 -44.03
C LYS A 5 31.10 2.26 -43.33
N THR A 6 30.31 1.29 -42.90
CA THR A 6 29.13 1.49 -42.05
C THR A 6 29.58 1.95 -40.65
N ARG A 7 29.27 3.19 -40.28
CA ARG A 7 29.48 3.73 -38.93
C ARG A 7 28.30 3.30 -38.04
N VAL A 8 28.60 2.56 -36.99
CA VAL A 8 27.68 2.34 -35.86
C VAL A 8 27.63 3.65 -35.07
N ALA A 9 26.46 4.30 -35.06
CA ALA A 9 26.22 5.48 -34.24
C ALA A 9 25.91 5.04 -32.80
N LEU A 10 26.86 5.29 -31.89
CA LEU A 10 26.67 5.20 -30.46
C LEU A 10 25.80 6.39 -30.04
N ALA A 11 24.54 6.14 -29.66
CA ALA A 11 23.67 7.19 -29.12
C ALA A 11 24.16 7.55 -27.71
N ALA A 12 24.76 8.73 -27.57
CA ALA A 12 25.18 9.29 -26.30
C ALA A 12 23.95 9.54 -25.41
N SER A 13 23.95 8.94 -24.22
CA SER A 13 22.99 9.24 -23.16
C SER A 13 23.32 10.60 -22.57
N THR A 14 22.50 11.61 -22.86
CA THR A 14 22.55 12.91 -22.20
C THR A 14 22.00 12.77 -20.79
N ALA A 15 22.90 12.77 -19.80
CA ALA A 15 22.55 12.95 -18.40
C ALA A 15 21.99 14.37 -18.20
N LEU A 16 20.68 14.49 -17.95
CA LEU A 16 20.11 15.73 -17.42
C LEU A 16 20.48 15.83 -15.94
N LEU A 17 21.32 16.80 -15.59
CA LEU A 17 21.42 17.30 -14.23
C LEU A 17 20.08 17.93 -13.85
N VAL A 18 19.36 17.29 -12.92
CA VAL A 18 18.22 17.91 -12.24
C VAL A 18 18.79 18.80 -11.16
N ALA A 19 18.77 20.12 -11.38
CA ALA A 19 18.99 21.10 -10.32
C ALA A 19 17.81 21.00 -9.33
N SER A 20 18.09 20.60 -8.10
CA SER A 20 17.15 20.58 -6.99
C SER A 20 16.79 22.01 -6.59
N GLY A 21 15.80 22.60 -7.26
CA GLY A 21 15.15 23.82 -6.80
C GLY A 21 14.19 23.47 -5.66
N ALA A 22 14.58 23.78 -4.42
CA ALA A 22 13.65 23.76 -3.30
C ALA A 22 12.55 24.80 -3.56
N ALA A 23 11.30 24.35 -3.68
CA ALA A 23 10.16 25.25 -3.72
C ALA A 23 10.04 25.93 -2.33
N PRO A 24 9.89 27.26 -2.24
CA PRO A 24 9.65 27.91 -0.97
C PRO A 24 8.29 27.48 -0.44
N SER A 25 8.27 26.80 0.71
CA SER A 25 7.05 26.57 1.47
C SER A 25 6.53 27.93 1.95
N VAL A 26 5.38 28.35 1.44
CA VAL A 26 4.66 29.48 2.05
C VAL A 26 4.10 28.98 3.37
N ALA A 27 4.85 29.19 4.45
CA ALA A 27 4.38 28.96 5.80
C ALA A 27 3.25 29.95 6.08
N ALA A 28 2.05 29.42 6.34
CA ALA A 28 0.99 30.22 6.92
C ALA A 28 1.48 30.71 8.29
N ALA A 29 1.37 32.02 8.55
CA ALA A 29 1.70 32.58 9.86
C ALA A 29 0.84 31.89 10.94
N PRO A 30 1.43 31.42 12.05
CA PRO A 30 0.68 30.72 13.06
C PRO A 30 -0.24 31.70 13.78
N ALA A 31 -1.53 31.36 13.84
CA ALA A 31 -2.49 32.06 14.69
C ALA A 31 -2.07 31.90 16.16
N PRO A 32 -2.22 32.94 17.00
CA PRO A 32 -1.84 32.87 18.40
C PRO A 32 -2.84 32.00 19.18
N GLY A 33 -2.42 30.77 19.47
CA GLY A 33 -3.11 29.78 20.30
C GLY A 33 -2.44 28.42 20.18
N HIS A 34 -1.17 28.29 20.59
CA HIS A 34 -0.42 27.05 20.42
C HIS A 34 -0.81 26.03 21.51
N GLY A 35 -1.86 25.25 21.24
CA GLY A 35 -1.95 23.91 21.81
C GLY A 35 -0.80 23.05 21.30
N ARG A 36 -0.31 22.10 22.11
CA ARG A 36 0.71 21.13 21.67
C ARG A 36 0.25 20.41 20.39
N THR A 37 1.18 20.24 19.45
CA THR A 37 0.94 19.54 18.16
C THR A 37 0.40 18.13 18.41
N SER A 38 -0.49 17.63 17.55
CA SER A 38 -0.97 16.26 17.64
C SER A 38 0.19 15.28 17.44
N VAL A 39 0.57 14.57 18.51
CA VAL A 39 1.66 13.59 18.49
C VAL A 39 1.38 12.45 17.52
N ALA A 40 0.11 12.03 17.37
CA ALA A 40 -0.26 11.00 16.39
C ALA A 40 -0.07 11.47 14.95
N LEU A 41 -0.46 12.70 14.59
CA LEU A 41 -0.23 13.21 13.24
C LEU A 41 1.26 13.42 12.95
N ALA A 42 2.01 13.92 13.94
CA ALA A 42 3.46 14.09 13.81
C ALA A 42 4.16 12.75 13.53
N TRP A 43 3.91 11.74 14.37
CA TRP A 43 4.52 10.42 14.19
C TRP A 43 3.96 9.65 12.99
N TYR A 44 2.75 9.96 12.52
CA TYR A 44 2.25 9.44 11.26
C TYR A 44 3.10 9.95 10.10
N ASP A 45 3.38 11.26 10.08
CA ASP A 45 4.19 11.89 9.05
C ASP A 45 5.65 11.38 9.13
N THR A 46 6.23 11.27 10.33
CA THR A 46 7.54 10.65 10.54
C THR A 46 7.59 9.20 10.03
N THR A 47 6.54 8.42 10.26
CA THR A 47 6.45 7.04 9.75
C THR A 47 6.39 7.05 8.21
N ALA A 48 5.58 7.93 7.62
CA ALA A 48 5.46 8.05 6.17
C ALA A 48 6.77 8.43 5.50
N ASP A 49 7.48 9.42 6.05
CA ASP A 49 8.77 9.86 5.51
C ASP A 49 9.84 8.77 5.64
N THR A 50 9.86 8.06 6.77
CA THR A 50 10.79 6.93 7.02
C THR A 50 10.56 5.81 6.02
N VAL A 51 9.30 5.40 5.83
CA VAL A 51 8.93 4.33 4.88
C VAL A 51 9.14 4.76 3.43
N ALA A 52 8.86 6.02 3.09
CA ALA A 52 9.10 6.56 1.75
C ALA A 52 10.60 6.58 1.40
N ALA A 53 11.46 6.97 2.34
CA ALA A 53 12.91 6.96 2.17
C ALA A 53 13.48 5.53 1.98
N ALA A 54 12.86 4.53 2.62
CA ALA A 54 13.18 3.12 2.40
C ALA A 54 12.48 2.50 1.17
N GLY A 55 11.50 3.20 0.57
CA GLY A 55 10.47 2.59 -0.28
C GLY A 55 10.96 1.91 -1.55
N SER A 56 12.15 2.22 -2.05
CA SER A 56 12.75 1.55 -3.22
C SER A 56 13.49 0.26 -2.89
N SER A 57 13.89 0.04 -1.63
CA SER A 57 14.64 -1.15 -1.21
C SER A 57 13.75 -2.27 -0.66
N LEU A 58 12.51 -1.98 -0.28
CA LEU A 58 11.59 -2.93 0.34
C LEU A 58 10.31 -3.17 -0.48
N PRO A 59 9.82 -4.42 -0.56
CA PRO A 59 8.52 -4.73 -1.15
C PRO A 59 7.35 -4.01 -0.44
N PRO A 60 6.25 -3.65 -1.14
CA PRO A 60 5.15 -2.88 -0.54
C PRO A 60 4.51 -3.49 0.71
N VAL A 61 4.40 -4.82 0.78
CA VAL A 61 3.86 -5.52 1.95
C VAL A 61 4.81 -5.43 3.16
N THR A 62 6.12 -5.47 2.93
CA THR A 62 7.15 -5.26 3.96
C THR A 62 7.06 -3.85 4.54
N ASN A 63 6.85 -2.85 3.68
CA ASN A 63 6.61 -1.48 4.15
C ASN A 63 5.28 -1.35 4.93
N SER A 64 4.21 -2.01 4.48
CA SER A 64 2.93 -2.04 5.21
C SER A 64 3.08 -2.72 6.60
N ARG A 65 3.93 -3.75 6.70
CA ARG A 65 4.31 -4.39 7.96
C ARG A 65 5.03 -3.41 8.89
N THR A 66 5.96 -2.59 8.36
CA THR A 66 6.65 -1.57 9.16
C THR A 66 5.68 -0.60 9.83
N TRP A 67 4.66 -0.15 9.10
CA TRP A 67 3.55 0.62 9.68
C TRP A 67 2.80 -0.17 10.76
N ALA A 68 2.40 -1.40 10.47
CA ALA A 68 1.62 -2.22 11.41
C ALA A 68 2.37 -2.43 12.74
N VAL A 69 3.65 -2.81 12.71
CA VAL A 69 4.44 -3.09 13.92
C VAL A 69 4.53 -1.88 14.83
N GLY A 70 4.97 -0.72 14.32
CA GLY A 70 5.15 0.48 15.15
C GLY A 70 3.83 0.98 15.75
N TRP A 71 2.75 0.94 14.97
CA TRP A 71 1.45 1.45 15.43
C TRP A 71 0.70 0.47 16.33
N ILE A 72 0.89 -0.85 16.17
CA ILE A 72 0.39 -1.85 17.15
C ILE A 72 1.10 -1.63 18.50
N ALA A 73 2.42 -1.47 18.49
CA ALA A 73 3.19 -1.20 19.71
C ALA A 73 2.71 0.08 20.41
N ALA A 74 2.51 1.17 19.65
CA ALA A 74 1.97 2.41 20.17
C ALA A 74 0.56 2.21 20.76
N ALA A 75 -0.33 1.52 20.05
CA ALA A 75 -1.68 1.25 20.55
C ALA A 75 -1.65 0.47 21.88
N ARG A 76 -0.83 -0.59 21.98
CA ARG A 76 -0.63 -1.38 23.21
C ARG A 76 -0.09 -0.51 24.35
N ALA A 77 0.94 0.30 24.10
CA ALA A 77 1.53 1.18 25.13
C ALA A 77 0.55 2.22 25.70
N LEU A 78 -0.51 2.56 24.95
CA LEU A 78 -1.54 3.52 25.35
C LEU A 78 -2.71 2.88 26.13
N HIS A 79 -2.76 1.55 26.28
CA HIS A 79 -3.84 0.86 27.01
C HIS A 79 -3.85 1.16 28.51
N HIS A 80 -2.67 1.13 29.14
CA HIS A 80 -2.54 1.20 30.59
C HIS A 80 -1.70 2.41 30.99
N VAL A 81 -2.38 3.48 31.42
CA VAL A 81 -1.71 4.66 31.99
C VAL A 81 -1.64 4.48 33.51
N PRO A 82 -0.45 4.50 34.14
CA PRO A 82 -0.31 4.38 35.59
C PRO A 82 -1.11 5.43 36.35
N SER A 83 -1.59 5.09 37.54
CA SER A 83 -2.21 6.07 38.43
C SER A 83 -1.15 7.05 38.96
N GLY A 84 -1.49 8.34 39.02
CA GLY A 84 -0.62 9.36 39.62
C GLY A 84 0.37 10.02 38.67
N VAL A 85 0.34 9.70 37.37
CA VAL A 85 1.05 10.44 36.33
C VAL A 85 0.10 11.27 35.47
N ASP A 86 0.60 12.35 34.86
CA ASP A 86 -0.17 13.05 33.84
C ASP A 86 -0.41 12.13 32.64
N ARG A 87 -1.69 11.94 32.30
CA ARG A 87 -2.08 11.00 31.24
C ARG A 87 -1.58 11.43 29.88
N ARG A 88 -1.63 12.73 29.59
CA ARG A 88 -1.32 13.25 28.26
C ARG A 88 0.19 13.16 28.03
N ASP A 89 0.98 13.55 29.02
CA ASP A 89 2.45 13.48 28.95
C ASP A 89 2.94 12.03 28.83
N TYR A 90 2.35 11.10 29.61
CA TYR A 90 2.62 9.68 29.47
C TYR A 90 2.31 9.15 28.08
N GLN A 91 1.13 9.50 27.54
CA GLN A 91 0.67 9.01 26.25
C GLN A 91 1.47 9.57 25.08
N ASP A 92 1.85 10.86 25.13
CA ASP A 92 2.69 11.50 24.13
C ASP A 92 4.07 10.81 24.07
N ALA A 93 4.72 10.57 25.22
CA ALA A 93 6.00 9.88 25.30
C ALA A 93 5.91 8.40 24.88
N ALA A 94 4.83 7.69 25.27
CA ALA A 94 4.63 6.28 24.95
C ALA A 94 4.42 6.03 23.45
N LEU A 95 3.59 6.84 22.79
CA LEU A 95 3.39 6.72 21.33
C LEU A 95 4.71 6.97 20.60
N ALA A 96 5.40 8.06 20.95
CA ALA A 96 6.65 8.45 20.31
C ALA A 96 7.73 7.38 20.44
N ALA A 97 7.98 6.90 21.65
CA ALA A 97 8.99 5.88 21.90
C ALA A 97 8.66 4.53 21.23
N ALA A 98 7.38 4.14 21.19
CA ALA A 98 6.97 2.90 20.53
C ALA A 98 7.22 2.94 19.02
N VAL A 99 6.75 4.00 18.36
CA VAL A 99 6.92 4.15 16.90
C VAL A 99 8.40 4.33 16.56
N HIS A 100 9.12 5.15 17.33
CA HIS A 100 10.58 5.32 17.19
C HIS A 100 11.32 4.00 17.25
N ARG A 101 11.19 3.25 18.35
CA ARG A 101 11.93 2.00 18.57
C ARG A 101 11.69 0.99 17.46
N ALA A 102 10.43 0.85 17.02
CA ALA A 102 10.07 -0.02 15.92
C ALA A 102 10.69 0.43 14.59
N LEU A 103 10.67 1.73 14.28
CA LEU A 103 11.23 2.26 13.04
C LEU A 103 12.76 2.19 13.01
N VAL A 104 13.44 2.41 14.14
CA VAL A 104 14.91 2.27 14.22
C VAL A 104 15.34 0.83 13.93
N GLU A 105 14.60 -0.18 14.44
CA GLU A 105 14.91 -1.58 14.16
C GLU A 105 14.62 -1.97 12.71
N LEU A 106 13.50 -1.50 12.16
CA LEU A 106 13.05 -1.90 10.82
C LEU A 106 13.70 -1.08 9.69
N VAL A 107 14.16 0.13 9.97
CA VAL A 107 14.78 1.06 9.02
C VAL A 107 15.98 1.77 9.68
N PRO A 108 17.05 1.03 10.03
CA PRO A 108 18.17 1.56 10.81
C PRO A 108 18.91 2.73 10.12
N THR A 109 18.83 2.82 8.80
CA THR A 109 19.40 3.94 8.02
C THR A 109 18.74 5.29 8.30
N ARG A 110 17.59 5.31 9.01
CA ARG A 110 16.85 6.52 9.40
C ARG A 110 16.98 6.84 10.89
N ALA A 111 17.81 6.11 11.63
CA ALA A 111 17.96 6.29 13.08
C ALA A 111 18.27 7.75 13.48
N PRO A 112 19.20 8.49 12.83
CA PRO A 112 19.49 9.86 13.22
C PRO A 112 18.27 10.80 13.14
N GLU A 113 17.45 10.69 12.11
CA GLU A 113 16.24 11.51 11.98
C GLU A 113 15.13 11.08 12.94
N LEU A 114 15.03 9.77 13.22
CA LEU A 114 14.09 9.23 14.20
C LEU A 114 14.47 9.67 15.62
N ASP A 115 15.74 9.62 15.99
CA ASP A 115 16.27 10.07 17.28
C ASP A 115 15.98 11.56 17.50
N ALA A 116 16.18 12.38 16.47
CA ALA A 116 15.83 13.80 16.52
C ALA A 116 14.32 14.04 16.70
N ALA A 117 13.46 13.26 16.02
CA ALA A 117 12.01 13.36 16.17
C ALA A 117 11.51 12.92 17.56
N LEU A 118 12.14 11.89 18.15
CA LEU A 118 11.89 11.47 19.52
C LEU A 118 12.29 12.56 20.50
N GLN A 119 13.53 13.08 20.40
CA GLN A 119 13.99 14.16 21.26
C GLN A 119 13.07 15.38 21.19
N GLN A 120 12.64 15.78 19.99
CA GLN A 120 11.71 16.89 19.82
C GLN A 120 10.36 16.66 20.52
N THR A 121 9.87 15.41 20.56
CA THR A 121 8.62 15.08 21.26
C THR A 121 8.81 15.10 22.77
N LEU A 122 9.94 14.58 23.25
CA LEU A 122 10.29 14.54 24.68
C LEU A 122 10.54 15.95 25.23
N ASP A 123 11.25 16.82 24.51
CA ASP A 123 11.49 18.23 24.88
C ASP A 123 10.19 19.04 25.05
N GLN A 124 9.10 18.61 24.42
CA GLN A 124 7.77 19.24 24.55
C GLN A 124 6.96 18.65 25.70
N THR A 125 7.44 17.59 26.34
CA THR A 125 6.82 16.88 27.46
C THR A 125 7.52 17.29 28.75
N PRO A 126 6.79 17.69 29.80
CA PRO A 126 7.41 18.01 31.08
C PRO A 126 8.21 16.84 31.64
N ASP A 127 9.48 17.11 31.99
CA ASP A 127 10.36 16.16 32.64
C ASP A 127 9.70 15.55 33.89
N GLY A 128 9.64 14.21 33.95
CA GLY A 128 9.16 13.54 35.15
C GLY A 128 8.67 12.10 34.94
N PRO A 129 7.98 11.55 35.96
CA PRO A 129 7.52 10.16 35.93
C PRO A 129 6.60 9.83 34.75
N ALA A 130 5.76 10.77 34.31
CA ALA A 130 4.85 10.56 33.18
C ALA A 130 5.62 10.27 31.89
N GLU A 131 6.55 11.16 31.55
CA GLU A 131 7.41 11.03 30.38
C GLU A 131 8.28 9.76 30.45
N THR A 132 9.00 9.56 31.56
CA THR A 132 9.91 8.41 31.74
C THR A 132 9.18 7.07 31.64
N LEU A 133 8.04 6.94 32.33
CA LEU A 133 7.26 5.68 32.30
C LEU A 133 6.56 5.47 30.95
N GLY A 134 6.15 6.56 30.29
CA GLY A 134 5.56 6.53 28.96
C GLY A 134 6.56 6.02 27.93
N ALA A 135 7.72 6.68 27.85
CA ALA A 135 8.79 6.29 26.94
C ALA A 135 9.21 4.83 27.14
N ALA A 136 9.42 4.41 28.40
CA ALA A 136 9.77 3.03 28.71
C ALA A 136 8.65 2.04 28.33
N ALA A 137 7.38 2.40 28.47
CA ALA A 137 6.27 1.55 28.04
C ALA A 137 6.21 1.41 26.52
N GLY A 138 6.42 2.51 25.80
CA GLY A 138 6.49 2.50 24.35
C GLY A 138 7.61 1.59 23.83
N GLU A 139 8.81 1.74 24.37
CA GLU A 139 9.97 0.93 23.98
C GLU A 139 9.74 -0.57 24.25
N ARG A 140 9.22 -0.94 25.43
CA ARG A 140 8.89 -2.33 25.75
C ARG A 140 7.90 -2.93 24.77
N GLN A 141 6.81 -2.23 24.48
CA GLN A 141 5.78 -2.71 23.55
C GLN A 141 6.30 -2.82 22.11
N ALA A 142 7.20 -1.94 21.68
CA ALA A 142 7.85 -2.07 20.39
C ALA A 142 8.71 -3.33 20.30
N LEU A 143 9.52 -3.61 21.32
CA LEU A 143 10.34 -4.82 21.38
C LEU A 143 9.49 -6.09 21.42
N GLU A 144 8.42 -6.12 22.20
CA GLU A 144 7.46 -7.24 22.23
C GLU A 144 6.86 -7.52 20.86
N VAL A 145 6.32 -6.50 20.18
CA VAL A 145 5.73 -6.66 18.84
C VAL A 145 6.79 -7.07 17.82
N LEU A 146 8.01 -6.52 17.88
CA LEU A 146 9.10 -6.93 16.97
C LEU A 146 9.47 -8.40 17.16
N ASN A 147 9.59 -8.86 18.40
CA ASN A 147 9.87 -10.26 18.72
C ASN A 147 8.72 -11.18 18.28
N ASP A 148 7.46 -10.80 18.53
CA ASP A 148 6.27 -11.51 18.06
C ASP A 148 6.23 -11.63 16.52
N ARG A 149 6.89 -10.71 15.82
CA ARG A 149 6.96 -10.65 14.36
C ARG A 149 8.28 -11.16 13.79
N GLU A 150 9.16 -11.74 14.60
CA GLU A 150 10.36 -12.41 14.12
C GLU A 150 9.98 -13.62 13.24
N GLY A 151 10.71 -13.79 12.12
CA GLY A 151 10.53 -14.91 11.20
C GLY A 151 9.13 -14.98 10.57
N ASP A 152 8.42 -13.87 10.46
CA ASP A 152 7.04 -13.85 9.98
C ASP A 152 6.88 -13.95 8.46
N GLY A 153 7.98 -14.05 7.71
CA GLY A 153 8.02 -14.24 6.26
C GLY A 153 7.70 -12.98 5.44
N LEU A 154 7.67 -11.81 6.08
CA LEU A 154 7.39 -10.52 5.43
C LEU A 154 8.64 -9.68 5.14
N ASP A 155 9.84 -10.22 5.38
CA ASP A 155 11.09 -9.60 4.93
C ASP A 155 11.25 -9.69 3.41
N ALA A 156 12.14 -8.87 2.85
CA ALA A 156 12.30 -8.72 1.40
C ALA A 156 12.71 -10.02 0.68
N ALA A 157 13.48 -10.90 1.34
CA ALA A 157 13.92 -12.16 0.75
C ALA A 157 12.76 -13.18 0.75
N SER A 158 12.04 -13.30 1.86
CA SER A 158 10.92 -14.22 1.99
C SER A 158 9.77 -13.90 1.05
N VAL A 159 9.38 -12.62 0.89
CA VAL A 159 8.21 -12.26 0.08
C VAL A 159 8.38 -12.56 -1.42
N ASN A 160 9.61 -12.59 -1.93
CA ASN A 160 9.90 -12.89 -3.34
C ASN A 160 10.37 -14.34 -3.57
N ALA A 161 9.94 -15.28 -2.72
CA ALA A 161 10.22 -16.70 -2.91
C ALA A 161 9.88 -17.17 -4.35
N PRO A 162 10.73 -17.99 -5.01
CA PRO A 162 10.54 -18.40 -6.40
C PRO A 162 9.19 -19.08 -6.66
N PHE A 163 8.64 -18.87 -7.85
CA PHE A 163 7.43 -19.55 -8.32
C PHE A 163 7.74 -20.33 -9.60
N THR A 164 7.48 -21.63 -9.59
CA THR A 164 7.57 -22.48 -10.78
C THR A 164 6.36 -22.22 -11.67
N VAL A 165 6.58 -21.52 -12.78
CA VAL A 165 5.54 -21.20 -13.75
C VAL A 165 5.05 -22.49 -14.41
N PRO A 166 3.73 -22.79 -14.39
CA PRO A 166 3.20 -23.95 -15.08
C PRO A 166 3.41 -23.86 -16.61
N PRO A 167 3.37 -24.98 -17.34
CA PRO A 167 3.47 -24.98 -18.79
C PRO A 167 2.45 -24.03 -19.43
N ALA A 168 2.86 -23.37 -20.52
CA ALA A 168 2.00 -22.44 -21.22
C ALA A 168 0.73 -23.13 -21.74
N ALA A 169 -0.42 -22.60 -21.34
CA ALA A 169 -1.74 -23.01 -21.81
C ALA A 169 -2.71 -21.81 -21.73
N PRO A 170 -3.83 -21.82 -22.46
CA PRO A 170 -4.83 -20.75 -22.35
C PRO A 170 -5.26 -20.52 -20.90
N GLY A 171 -5.14 -19.28 -20.43
CA GLY A 171 -5.46 -18.91 -19.04
C GLY A 171 -4.31 -19.03 -18.06
N VAL A 172 -3.18 -19.67 -18.39
CA VAL A 172 -2.05 -19.85 -17.47
C VAL A 172 -1.08 -18.69 -17.58
N TRP A 173 -0.77 -18.05 -16.45
CA TRP A 173 0.17 -16.95 -16.36
C TRP A 173 1.55 -17.34 -16.87
N GLN A 174 2.13 -16.43 -17.65
CA GLN A 174 3.49 -16.48 -18.15
C GLN A 174 4.13 -15.12 -17.88
N PRO A 175 5.45 -15.04 -17.70
CA PRO A 175 6.17 -13.77 -17.68
C PRO A 175 5.80 -12.90 -18.88
N THR A 176 5.63 -11.60 -18.67
CA THR A 176 5.09 -10.69 -19.68
C THR A 176 6.17 -9.74 -20.26
N PRO A 177 5.99 -9.26 -21.50
CA PRO A 177 6.85 -8.22 -22.07
C PRO A 177 6.88 -6.94 -21.21
N PRO A 178 7.93 -6.11 -21.33
CA PRO A 178 9.12 -6.33 -22.16
C PRO A 178 10.19 -7.19 -21.48
N ALA A 179 10.19 -7.25 -20.15
CA ALA A 179 11.28 -7.84 -19.39
C ALA A 179 11.18 -9.37 -19.21
N PHE A 180 9.98 -9.94 -19.32
CA PHE A 180 9.72 -11.35 -19.00
C PHE A 180 10.29 -11.75 -17.64
N ALA A 181 10.14 -10.84 -16.66
CA ALA A 181 10.73 -10.98 -15.34
C ALA A 181 10.13 -12.17 -14.57
N PRO A 182 10.89 -12.79 -13.64
CA PRO A 182 10.39 -13.82 -12.75
C PRO A 182 9.19 -13.34 -11.93
N ALA A 183 8.36 -14.29 -11.46
CA ALA A 183 7.23 -13.96 -10.61
C ALA A 183 7.70 -13.34 -9.28
N ILE A 184 7.08 -12.23 -8.88
CA ILE A 184 7.36 -11.51 -7.62
C ILE A 184 6.23 -11.67 -6.61
N GLN A 185 6.49 -11.52 -5.31
CA GLN A 185 5.49 -11.58 -4.24
C GLN A 185 4.79 -12.95 -4.05
N ASN A 186 5.30 -14.02 -4.66
CA ASN A 186 4.80 -15.38 -4.43
C ASN A 186 5.03 -15.86 -2.99
N GLY A 187 6.10 -15.42 -2.35
CA GLY A 187 6.41 -15.80 -0.98
C GLY A 187 5.50 -15.17 0.06
N THR A 188 4.83 -14.06 -0.26
CA THR A 188 3.89 -13.37 0.65
C THR A 188 2.80 -14.30 1.19
N ARG A 189 2.35 -15.31 0.42
CA ARG A 189 1.34 -16.28 0.89
C ARG A 189 1.83 -17.25 1.97
N PHE A 190 3.13 -17.31 2.22
CA PHE A 190 3.73 -18.12 3.28
C PHE A 190 3.97 -17.33 4.57
N ALA A 191 3.74 -16.02 4.54
CA ALA A 191 3.88 -15.17 5.71
C ALA A 191 2.85 -15.51 6.78
N ARG A 192 3.23 -15.31 8.05
CA ARG A 192 2.32 -15.39 9.20
C ARG A 192 1.42 -14.14 9.19
N PRO A 193 0.09 -14.26 9.08
CA PRO A 193 -0.79 -13.10 9.16
C PRO A 193 -0.76 -12.42 10.54
N PHE A 194 -1.33 -11.22 10.63
CA PHE A 194 -1.56 -10.49 11.89
C PHE A 194 -2.88 -10.90 12.54
N LEU A 195 -3.96 -11.03 11.77
CA LEU A 195 -5.32 -11.32 12.23
C LEU A 195 -5.88 -12.59 11.62
N LEU A 196 -5.62 -12.85 10.33
CA LEU A 196 -6.09 -14.05 9.66
C LEU A 196 -5.50 -15.33 10.28
N LYS A 197 -6.28 -16.41 10.25
CA LYS A 197 -5.85 -17.74 10.72
C LYS A 197 -4.88 -18.41 9.73
N SER A 198 -5.02 -18.09 8.44
CA SER A 198 -4.16 -18.60 7.37
C SER A 198 -4.30 -17.74 6.12
N ALA A 199 -3.32 -17.82 5.22
CA ALA A 199 -3.34 -17.08 3.95
C ALA A 199 -4.55 -17.43 3.07
N GLY A 200 -4.96 -18.70 3.06
CA GLY A 200 -6.09 -19.18 2.27
C GLY A 200 -7.48 -19.00 2.90
N GLN A 201 -7.59 -18.34 4.06
CA GLN A 201 -8.86 -18.19 4.79
C GLN A 201 -9.97 -17.54 3.94
N PHE A 202 -9.59 -16.56 3.12
CA PHE A 202 -10.49 -15.85 2.21
C PHE A 202 -10.15 -16.12 0.74
N ARG A 203 -9.49 -17.25 0.43
CA ARG A 203 -9.14 -17.59 -0.94
C ARG A 203 -10.39 -17.51 -1.82
N LEU A 204 -10.29 -16.74 -2.90
CA LEU A 204 -11.39 -16.56 -3.85
C LEU A 204 -11.74 -17.89 -4.55
N PRO A 205 -12.97 -18.01 -5.09
CA PRO A 205 -13.26 -19.08 -6.03
C PRO A 205 -12.38 -18.96 -7.28
N ALA A 206 -12.25 -20.04 -8.04
CA ALA A 206 -11.54 -20.01 -9.32
C ALA A 206 -12.15 -18.94 -10.25
N PRO A 207 -11.34 -18.19 -10.99
CA PRO A 207 -11.85 -17.17 -11.91
C PRO A 207 -12.65 -17.81 -13.05
N PRO A 208 -13.59 -17.07 -13.67
CA PRO A 208 -14.26 -17.54 -14.88
C PRO A 208 -13.25 -18.00 -15.93
N ALA A 209 -13.52 -19.16 -16.55
CA ALA A 209 -12.65 -19.71 -17.58
C ALA A 209 -12.43 -18.70 -18.73
N PRO A 210 -11.25 -18.69 -19.38
CA PRO A 210 -10.99 -17.79 -20.51
C PRO A 210 -12.01 -17.89 -21.65
N THR A 211 -12.59 -19.07 -21.85
CA THR A 211 -13.63 -19.32 -22.86
C THR A 211 -15.04 -18.89 -22.43
N SER A 212 -15.22 -18.40 -21.21
CA SER A 212 -16.52 -17.91 -20.74
C SER A 212 -16.89 -16.58 -21.40
N LYS A 213 -18.20 -16.32 -21.53
CA LYS A 213 -18.71 -15.03 -22.01
C LYS A 213 -18.21 -13.87 -21.13
N ARG A 214 -18.23 -14.04 -19.81
CA ARG A 214 -17.78 -13.02 -18.85
C ARG A 214 -16.32 -12.63 -19.08
N TYR A 215 -15.41 -13.60 -19.15
CA TYR A 215 -14.00 -13.31 -19.37
C TYR A 215 -13.76 -12.59 -20.70
N ARG A 216 -14.42 -13.04 -21.79
CA ARG A 216 -14.28 -12.40 -23.10
C ARG A 216 -14.82 -10.97 -23.14
N THR A 217 -15.91 -10.67 -22.43
CA THR A 217 -16.44 -9.29 -22.31
C THR A 217 -15.43 -8.38 -21.64
N ASP A 218 -14.89 -8.78 -20.49
CA ASP A 218 -13.91 -7.98 -19.74
C ASP A 218 -12.61 -7.83 -20.53
N LEU A 219 -12.18 -8.87 -21.26
CA LEU A 219 -10.99 -8.80 -22.10
C LEU A 219 -11.17 -7.81 -23.28
N LYS A 220 -12.37 -7.73 -23.87
CA LYS A 220 -12.68 -6.72 -24.91
C LYS A 220 -12.60 -5.31 -24.32
N GLU A 221 -13.14 -5.09 -23.13
CA GLU A 221 -13.02 -3.80 -22.43
C GLU A 221 -11.55 -3.40 -22.25
N VAL A 222 -10.69 -4.31 -21.78
CA VAL A 222 -9.26 -4.05 -21.62
C VAL A 222 -8.57 -3.81 -22.97
N ARG A 223 -8.92 -4.57 -24.02
CA ARG A 223 -8.35 -4.36 -25.36
C ARG A 223 -8.63 -2.95 -25.87
N ASP A 224 -9.86 -2.50 -25.70
CA ASP A 224 -10.36 -1.24 -26.27
C ASP A 224 -9.87 -0.03 -25.45
N PHE A 225 -9.95 -0.09 -24.13
CA PHE A 225 -9.60 1.03 -23.24
C PHE A 225 -8.22 0.94 -22.61
N GLY A 226 -7.57 -0.22 -22.61
CA GLY A 226 -6.28 -0.45 -21.97
C GLY A 226 -5.07 -0.33 -22.89
N ALA A 227 -5.28 -0.24 -24.21
CA ALA A 227 -4.20 -0.14 -25.19
C ALA A 227 -3.35 1.12 -25.00
N LEU A 228 -2.03 1.02 -25.22
CA LEU A 228 -1.11 2.15 -25.20
C LEU A 228 -1.59 3.31 -26.07
N ASN A 229 -2.10 3.00 -27.26
CA ASN A 229 -2.61 3.91 -28.27
C ASN A 229 -4.14 3.84 -28.42
N SER A 230 -4.87 3.57 -27.32
CA SER A 230 -6.33 3.52 -27.33
C SER A 230 -6.95 4.79 -27.92
N THR A 231 -7.86 4.62 -28.88
CA THR A 231 -8.68 5.70 -29.44
C THR A 231 -10.02 5.87 -28.70
N MET A 232 -10.35 4.95 -27.78
CA MET A 232 -11.57 4.98 -26.97
C MET A 232 -11.36 5.59 -25.58
N ARG A 233 -10.15 5.44 -25.01
CA ARG A 233 -9.80 6.00 -23.70
C ARG A 233 -9.63 7.52 -23.82
N THR A 234 -10.42 8.26 -23.07
CA THR A 234 -10.35 9.73 -23.01
C THR A 234 -9.09 10.20 -22.27
N ALA A 235 -8.76 11.49 -22.42
CA ALA A 235 -7.66 12.11 -21.68
C ALA A 235 -7.85 11.98 -20.15
N ARG A 236 -9.06 12.28 -19.64
CA ARG A 236 -9.37 12.13 -18.20
C ARG A 236 -9.19 10.69 -17.71
N GLN A 237 -9.58 9.70 -18.51
CA GLN A 237 -9.36 8.29 -18.16
C GLN A 237 -7.88 7.93 -18.16
N THR A 238 -7.09 8.47 -19.10
CA THR A 238 -5.62 8.31 -19.09
C THR A 238 -4.99 8.95 -17.85
N ASP A 239 -5.41 10.16 -17.46
CA ASP A 239 -4.94 10.81 -16.23
C ASP A 239 -5.31 9.99 -14.99
N THR A 240 -6.52 9.41 -14.96
CA THR A 240 -6.97 8.56 -13.84
C THR A 240 -6.18 7.25 -13.80
N ALA A 241 -5.96 6.62 -14.95
CA ALA A 241 -5.11 5.44 -15.09
C ALA A 241 -3.70 5.70 -14.54
N ASN A 242 -3.07 6.79 -15.02
CA ASN A 242 -1.76 7.23 -14.56
C ASN A 242 -1.76 7.57 -13.06
N PHE A 243 -2.79 8.23 -12.54
CA PHE A 243 -2.88 8.59 -11.13
C PHE A 243 -2.86 7.35 -10.23
N TRP A 244 -3.64 6.34 -10.59
CA TRP A 244 -3.74 5.11 -9.80
C TRP A 244 -2.66 4.08 -10.11
N PHE A 245 -1.75 4.34 -11.08
CA PHE A 245 -0.61 3.45 -11.36
C PHE A 245 0.40 3.38 -10.21
N ASP A 246 0.51 4.42 -9.41
CA ASP A 246 1.40 4.51 -8.24
C ASP A 246 1.19 3.36 -7.24
N SER A 247 2.14 3.20 -6.32
CA SER A 247 2.11 2.19 -5.27
C SER A 247 0.82 2.29 -4.45
N SER A 248 0.12 1.16 -4.27
CA SER A 248 -1.10 1.12 -3.44
C SER A 248 -0.82 1.58 -2.03
N LEU A 249 0.33 1.22 -1.45
CA LEU A 249 0.74 1.71 -0.13
C LEU A 249 0.78 3.24 -0.13
N THR A 250 1.54 3.86 -1.04
CA THR A 250 1.68 5.32 -1.13
C THR A 250 0.35 6.02 -1.33
N LEU A 251 -0.53 5.47 -2.17
CA LEU A 251 -1.84 6.03 -2.45
C LEU A 251 -2.79 5.92 -1.25
N TRP A 252 -2.74 4.83 -0.49
CA TRP A 252 -3.66 4.60 0.65
C TRP A 252 -3.14 5.16 1.99
N THR A 253 -1.84 5.40 2.15
CA THR A 253 -1.28 6.17 3.27
C THR A 253 -1.88 7.59 3.33
N LYS A 254 -2.26 8.20 2.19
CA LYS A 254 -2.83 9.55 2.18
C LYS A 254 -4.27 9.60 2.74
N PRO A 255 -5.24 8.78 2.29
CA PRO A 255 -6.56 8.65 2.91
C PRO A 255 -6.53 8.24 4.39
N ILE A 256 -5.63 7.34 4.79
CA ILE A 256 -5.49 6.96 6.22
C ILE A 256 -5.10 8.19 7.06
N ARG A 257 -4.18 9.03 6.56
CA ARG A 257 -3.85 10.31 7.22
C ARG A 257 -5.04 11.25 7.33
N VAL A 258 -5.85 11.34 6.27
CA VAL A 258 -7.08 12.17 6.26
C VAL A 258 -8.06 11.66 7.32
N ALA A 259 -8.26 10.34 7.43
CA ALA A 259 -9.11 9.74 8.46
C ALA A 259 -8.57 9.98 9.87
N LEU A 260 -7.26 9.85 10.08
CA LEU A 260 -6.60 10.17 11.34
C LEU A 260 -6.82 11.64 11.75
N ALA A 261 -6.64 12.58 10.81
CA ALA A 261 -6.90 14.00 11.06
C ALA A 261 -8.38 14.28 11.38
N ALA A 262 -9.30 13.67 10.64
CA ALA A 262 -10.74 13.82 10.86
C ALA A 262 -11.20 13.25 12.21
N THR A 263 -10.48 12.27 12.74
CA THR A 263 -10.75 11.62 14.02
C THR A 263 -9.81 12.07 15.14
N SER A 264 -9.07 13.17 14.96
CA SER A 264 -8.08 13.69 15.93
C SER A 264 -8.67 14.12 17.29
N HIS A 265 -9.99 14.29 17.37
CA HIS A 265 -10.71 14.55 18.62
C HIS A 265 -10.91 13.28 19.48
N GLN A 266 -10.70 12.10 18.91
CA GLN A 266 -10.77 10.83 19.64
C GLN A 266 -9.57 10.66 20.58
N PRO A 267 -9.68 9.83 21.63
CA PRO A 267 -8.54 9.52 22.51
C PRO A 267 -7.33 9.03 21.72
N LEU A 268 -6.10 9.38 22.14
CA LEU A 268 -4.87 9.04 21.42
C LEU A 268 -4.75 7.54 21.12
N ARG A 269 -5.19 6.69 22.05
CA ARG A 269 -5.28 5.24 21.85
C ARG A 269 -6.10 4.87 20.61
N LYS A 270 -7.26 5.49 20.39
CA LYS A 270 -8.12 5.24 19.23
C LYS A 270 -7.48 5.72 17.92
N GLN A 271 -6.72 6.81 17.98
CA GLN A 271 -5.94 7.29 16.85
C GLN A 271 -4.84 6.28 16.46
N ALA A 272 -4.12 5.74 17.44
CA ALA A 272 -3.11 4.71 17.20
C ALA A 272 -3.71 3.39 16.69
N GLU A 273 -4.82 2.95 17.28
CA GLU A 273 -5.56 1.75 16.83
C GLU A 273 -6.02 1.87 15.36
N LEU A 274 -6.44 3.06 14.91
CA LEU A 274 -6.85 3.28 13.52
C LEU A 274 -5.70 2.98 12.56
N VAL A 275 -4.53 3.55 12.82
CA VAL A 275 -3.35 3.37 11.95
C VAL A 275 -2.85 1.93 12.01
N ALA A 276 -2.82 1.35 13.22
CA ALA A 276 -2.42 -0.04 13.45
C ALA A 276 -3.32 -1.03 12.70
N LEU A 277 -4.64 -0.92 12.89
CA LEU A 277 -5.61 -1.83 12.30
C LEU A 277 -5.69 -1.68 10.79
N ALA A 278 -5.62 -0.46 10.26
CA ALA A 278 -5.58 -0.24 8.83
C ALA A 278 -4.39 -0.96 8.20
N ASN A 279 -3.18 -0.75 8.70
CA ASN A 279 -1.98 -1.34 8.11
C ASN A 279 -1.89 -2.86 8.33
N ALA A 280 -2.27 -3.37 9.51
CA ALA A 280 -2.33 -4.82 9.74
C ALA A 280 -3.34 -5.51 8.80
N THR A 281 -4.51 -4.91 8.59
CA THR A 281 -5.52 -5.42 7.65
C THR A 281 -5.01 -5.41 6.21
N LEU A 282 -4.27 -4.36 5.81
CA LEU A 282 -3.68 -4.27 4.47
C LEU A 282 -2.59 -5.33 4.25
N VAL A 283 -1.77 -5.63 5.26
CA VAL A 283 -0.79 -6.73 5.19
C VAL A 283 -1.51 -8.07 4.99
N ASP A 284 -2.50 -8.37 5.84
CA ASP A 284 -3.26 -9.62 5.75
C ASP A 284 -4.00 -9.77 4.43
N THR A 285 -4.50 -8.65 3.90
CA THR A 285 -5.11 -8.60 2.57
C THR A 285 -4.11 -9.02 1.50
N GLN A 286 -2.87 -8.52 1.55
CA GLN A 286 -1.83 -8.88 0.58
C GLN A 286 -1.39 -10.35 0.69
N ILE A 287 -1.41 -10.92 1.90
CA ILE A 287 -1.20 -12.35 2.11
C ILE A 287 -2.29 -13.17 1.41
N ALA A 288 -3.57 -12.82 1.60
CA ALA A 288 -4.70 -13.48 0.94
C ALA A 288 -4.72 -13.26 -0.59
N THR A 289 -4.27 -12.09 -1.05
CA THR A 289 -4.11 -11.77 -2.47
C THR A 289 -3.07 -12.65 -3.13
N SER A 290 -1.88 -12.78 -2.50
CA SER A 290 -0.82 -13.65 -3.00
C SER A 290 -1.28 -15.11 -3.03
N ASP A 291 -1.97 -15.57 -1.99
CA ASP A 291 -2.55 -16.91 -1.94
C ASP A 291 -3.49 -17.18 -3.13
N SER A 292 -4.43 -16.27 -3.40
CA SER A 292 -5.37 -16.41 -4.52
C SER A 292 -4.66 -16.35 -5.88
N LYS A 293 -3.71 -15.42 -6.07
CA LYS A 293 -2.93 -15.26 -7.31
C LYS A 293 -2.14 -16.50 -7.68
N TYR A 294 -1.47 -17.11 -6.70
CA TYR A 294 -0.59 -18.25 -6.95
C TYR A 294 -1.30 -19.60 -6.79
N THR A 295 -2.58 -19.60 -6.36
CA THR A 295 -3.47 -20.76 -6.49
C THR A 295 -4.15 -20.79 -7.87
N TYR A 296 -4.58 -19.63 -8.37
CA TYR A 296 -5.16 -19.48 -9.70
C TYR A 296 -4.31 -18.53 -10.54
N PRO A 297 -3.18 -19.01 -11.11
CA PRO A 297 -2.24 -18.15 -11.84
C PRO A 297 -2.81 -17.75 -13.20
N LEU A 298 -3.82 -16.88 -13.21
CA LEU A 298 -4.48 -16.40 -14.41
C LEU A 298 -3.53 -15.49 -15.20
N TRP A 299 -3.43 -15.72 -16.49
CA TRP A 299 -2.65 -14.87 -17.40
C TRP A 299 -3.09 -13.41 -17.42
N ARG A 300 -2.16 -12.54 -17.77
CA ARG A 300 -2.41 -11.10 -17.88
C ARG A 300 -3.13 -10.76 -19.19
N PRO A 301 -3.87 -9.64 -19.25
CA PRO A 301 -4.56 -9.21 -20.47
C PRO A 301 -3.63 -9.12 -21.69
N VAL A 302 -2.39 -8.65 -21.53
CA VAL A 302 -1.42 -8.59 -22.63
C VAL A 302 -1.17 -9.95 -23.28
N THR A 303 -1.07 -11.02 -22.50
CA THR A 303 -0.86 -12.38 -23.02
C THR A 303 -2.12 -12.87 -23.74
N ALA A 304 -3.28 -12.67 -23.11
CA ALA A 304 -4.57 -13.08 -23.65
C ALA A 304 -4.93 -12.36 -24.97
N ILE A 305 -4.72 -11.03 -25.04
CA ILE A 305 -5.02 -10.23 -26.23
C ILE A 305 -4.06 -10.57 -27.36
N ARG A 306 -2.76 -10.74 -27.08
CA ARG A 306 -1.77 -11.11 -28.12
C ARG A 306 -1.98 -12.48 -28.71
N THR A 307 -2.53 -13.42 -27.95
CA THR A 307 -2.77 -14.80 -28.38
C THR A 307 -4.19 -15.04 -28.89
N GLY A 308 -5.14 -14.17 -28.53
CA GLY A 308 -6.56 -14.30 -28.87
C GLY A 308 -7.29 -15.29 -27.96
N VAL A 309 -8.58 -15.05 -27.74
CA VAL A 309 -9.44 -15.87 -26.87
C VAL A 309 -10.85 -15.94 -27.44
N GLY A 310 -11.21 -17.07 -28.06
CA GLY A 310 -12.52 -17.24 -28.70
C GLY A 310 -12.80 -16.13 -29.71
N GLU A 311 -13.83 -15.32 -29.45
CA GLU A 311 -14.23 -14.18 -30.29
C GLU A 311 -13.38 -12.90 -30.08
N VAL A 312 -12.39 -12.92 -29.20
CA VAL A 312 -11.40 -11.83 -29.08
C VAL A 312 -10.24 -12.18 -30.01
N PRO A 313 -10.10 -11.51 -31.17
CA PRO A 313 -9.06 -11.84 -32.12
C PRO A 313 -7.68 -11.56 -31.53
N ALA A 314 -6.69 -12.36 -31.95
CA ALA A 314 -5.30 -12.14 -31.58
C ALA A 314 -4.81 -10.80 -32.13
N ASP A 315 -4.11 -10.03 -31.29
CA ASP A 315 -3.44 -8.79 -31.66
C ASP A 315 -1.99 -8.81 -31.13
N PRO A 316 -1.05 -9.42 -31.86
CA PRO A 316 0.32 -9.64 -31.39
C PRO A 316 1.10 -8.36 -31.06
N SER A 317 0.69 -7.20 -31.61
CA SER A 317 1.33 -5.90 -31.37
C SER A 317 0.68 -5.10 -30.25
N TRP A 318 -0.43 -5.57 -29.68
CA TRP A 318 -1.10 -4.89 -28.57
C TRP A 318 -0.17 -4.73 -27.37
N ASN A 319 -0.12 -3.52 -26.82
CA ASN A 319 0.60 -3.20 -25.59
C ASN A 319 -0.35 -2.48 -24.63
N PRO A 320 -0.29 -2.78 -23.32
CA PRO A 320 -1.00 -2.00 -22.31
C PRO A 320 -0.43 -0.58 -22.20
N LEU A 321 -1.21 0.35 -21.65
CA LEU A 321 -0.76 1.72 -21.36
C LEU A 321 0.47 1.73 -20.44
N HIS A 322 0.52 0.84 -19.44
CA HIS A 322 1.67 0.67 -18.56
C HIS A 322 2.19 -0.76 -18.54
N THR A 323 3.48 -0.90 -18.23
CA THR A 323 4.15 -2.20 -18.10
C THR A 323 3.37 -3.10 -17.14
N THR A 324 3.10 -4.32 -17.59
CA THR A 324 2.39 -5.31 -16.79
C THR A 324 3.26 -5.81 -15.62
N PRO A 325 2.77 -5.78 -14.37
CA PRO A 325 3.54 -6.30 -13.24
C PRO A 325 3.77 -7.82 -13.32
N ALA A 326 4.94 -8.28 -12.85
CA ALA A 326 5.42 -9.66 -12.96
C ALA A 326 4.76 -10.63 -11.93
N HIS A 327 3.44 -10.69 -11.93
CA HIS A 327 2.66 -11.65 -11.13
C HIS A 327 1.31 -11.94 -11.82
N PRO A 328 0.60 -13.01 -11.45
CA PRO A 328 -0.71 -13.36 -12.03
C PRO A 328 -1.76 -12.25 -11.94
N ASP A 329 -2.77 -12.31 -12.80
CA ASP A 329 -3.82 -11.29 -12.93
C ASP A 329 -4.79 -11.31 -11.74
N TYR A 330 -5.30 -12.50 -11.39
CA TYR A 330 -6.47 -12.65 -10.53
C TYR A 330 -6.12 -12.98 -9.06
N PRO A 331 -6.66 -12.25 -8.07
CA PRO A 331 -7.39 -10.98 -8.19
C PRO A 331 -6.44 -9.77 -8.33
N SER A 332 -6.95 -8.60 -8.66
CA SER A 332 -6.18 -7.35 -8.74
C SER A 332 -5.70 -6.88 -7.36
N GLY A 333 -4.38 -6.79 -7.17
CA GLY A 333 -3.81 -6.41 -5.86
C GLY A 333 -4.09 -4.96 -5.45
N HIS A 334 -4.16 -4.04 -6.41
CA HIS A 334 -4.56 -2.66 -6.13
C HIS A 334 -6.00 -2.60 -5.59
N ASN A 335 -6.89 -3.45 -6.10
CA ASN A 335 -8.29 -3.45 -5.69
C ASN A 335 -8.55 -4.27 -4.42
N THR A 336 -7.67 -5.21 -4.06
CA THR A 336 -7.68 -5.80 -2.71
C THR A 336 -7.33 -4.75 -1.66
N TYR A 337 -6.30 -3.92 -1.91
CA TYR A 337 -6.02 -2.75 -1.07
C TYR A 337 -7.24 -1.81 -0.97
N ALA A 338 -7.88 -1.50 -2.10
CA ALA A 338 -9.01 -0.57 -2.11
C ALA A 338 -10.22 -1.07 -1.31
N GLY A 339 -10.64 -2.33 -1.53
CA GLY A 339 -11.74 -2.92 -0.77
C GLY A 339 -11.45 -2.98 0.73
N ALA A 340 -10.21 -3.31 1.11
CA ALA A 340 -9.81 -3.36 2.51
C ALA A 340 -9.75 -1.95 3.15
N ALA A 341 -9.09 -1.00 2.50
CA ALA A 341 -8.95 0.36 3.00
C ALA A 341 -10.30 1.08 3.08
N GLU A 342 -11.14 1.01 2.05
CA GLU A 342 -12.50 1.58 2.10
C GLU A 342 -13.29 1.03 3.28
N THR A 343 -13.25 -0.29 3.50
CA THR A 343 -13.99 -0.95 4.57
C THR A 343 -13.52 -0.50 5.94
N VAL A 344 -12.20 -0.49 6.19
CA VAL A 344 -11.63 -0.04 7.47
C VAL A 344 -11.90 1.44 7.71
N LEU A 345 -11.64 2.31 6.72
CA LEU A 345 -11.83 3.75 6.87
C LEU A 345 -13.30 4.11 7.07
N THR A 346 -14.22 3.44 6.37
CA THR A 346 -15.67 3.61 6.57
C THR A 346 -16.08 3.23 8.00
N ALA A 347 -15.56 2.11 8.52
CA ALA A 347 -15.90 1.64 9.85
C ALA A 347 -15.36 2.57 10.96
N LEU A 348 -14.15 3.12 10.79
CA LEU A 348 -13.46 3.87 11.83
C LEU A 348 -13.65 5.39 11.77
N ALA A 349 -13.83 5.96 10.57
CA ALA A 349 -13.94 7.40 10.34
C ALA A 349 -15.26 7.81 9.66
N GLY A 350 -16.16 6.85 9.40
CA GLY A 350 -17.41 7.08 8.66
C GLY A 350 -17.22 7.03 7.14
N PRO A 351 -18.30 6.85 6.35
CA PRO A 351 -18.22 6.62 4.90
C PRO A 351 -17.87 7.88 4.07
N ARG A 352 -17.97 9.07 4.67
CA ARG A 352 -17.81 10.37 4.00
C ARG A 352 -16.94 11.29 4.85
N THR A 353 -16.30 12.24 4.17
CA THR A 353 -15.41 13.23 4.79
C THR A 353 -15.73 14.62 4.29
N ALA A 354 -15.16 15.64 4.95
CA ALA A 354 -14.95 16.92 4.30
C ALA A 354 -14.08 16.72 3.04
N PRO A 355 -14.25 17.56 1.98
CA PRO A 355 -13.45 17.43 0.78
C PRO A 355 -11.95 17.43 1.08
N PHE A 356 -11.21 16.48 0.51
CA PHE A 356 -9.76 16.42 0.59
C PHE A 356 -9.16 16.18 -0.79
N THR A 357 -7.92 16.63 -0.98
CA THR A 357 -7.20 16.50 -2.24
C THR A 357 -6.08 15.47 -2.15
N LEU A 358 -5.88 14.72 -3.22
CA LEU A 358 -4.77 13.80 -3.39
C LEU A 358 -4.00 14.12 -4.68
N THR A 359 -2.70 13.86 -4.64
CA THR A 359 -1.79 13.85 -5.79
C THR A 359 -1.21 12.44 -5.98
N SER A 360 -0.63 12.17 -7.14
CA SER A 360 0.06 10.91 -7.45
C SER A 360 1.41 11.17 -8.10
N GLY A 361 2.44 10.41 -7.71
CA GLY A 361 3.77 10.56 -8.30
C GLY A 361 3.81 10.14 -9.76
N THR A 362 2.89 9.27 -10.18
CA THR A 362 2.76 8.76 -11.56
C THR A 362 1.81 9.59 -12.41
N ALA A 363 1.21 10.65 -11.85
CA ALA A 363 0.46 11.67 -12.60
C ALA A 363 0.80 13.09 -12.10
N PRO A 364 2.01 13.60 -12.39
CA PRO A 364 2.45 14.93 -11.97
C PRO A 364 1.47 16.02 -12.44
N GLY A 365 1.11 16.93 -11.53
CA GLY A 365 0.17 18.02 -11.81
C GLY A 365 -1.32 17.63 -11.77
N VAL A 366 -1.65 16.34 -11.69
CA VAL A 366 -3.04 15.89 -11.51
C VAL A 366 -3.40 15.93 -10.03
N VAL A 367 -4.43 16.70 -9.70
CA VAL A 367 -5.04 16.78 -8.37
C VAL A 367 -6.44 16.20 -8.44
N ARG A 368 -6.78 15.30 -7.51
CA ARG A 368 -8.11 14.71 -7.38
C ARG A 368 -8.73 15.13 -6.05
N THR A 369 -9.99 15.55 -6.08
CA THR A 369 -10.76 15.89 -4.87
C THR A 369 -11.78 14.79 -4.60
N TYR A 370 -11.80 14.29 -3.37
CA TYR A 370 -12.72 13.24 -2.94
C TYR A 370 -13.53 13.70 -1.72
N THR A 371 -14.71 13.10 -1.54
CA THR A 371 -15.58 13.31 -0.38
C THR A 371 -16.05 12.00 0.27
N ALA A 372 -15.70 10.85 -0.31
CA ALA A 372 -16.06 9.54 0.19
C ALA A 372 -15.00 8.51 -0.20
N TRP A 373 -14.73 7.55 0.69
CA TRP A 373 -13.74 6.50 0.46
C TRP A 373 -14.07 5.63 -0.75
N HIS A 374 -15.37 5.37 -0.95
CA HIS A 374 -15.86 4.60 -2.08
C HIS A 374 -15.47 5.18 -3.45
N GLN A 375 -15.35 6.51 -3.56
CA GLN A 375 -14.93 7.15 -4.82
C GLN A 375 -13.50 6.74 -5.21
N LEU A 376 -12.62 6.55 -4.23
CA LEU A 376 -11.25 6.10 -4.46
C LEU A 376 -11.23 4.66 -4.98
N THR A 377 -12.06 3.78 -4.41
CA THR A 377 -12.19 2.40 -4.87
C THR A 377 -12.72 2.32 -6.30
N LEU A 378 -13.78 3.07 -6.62
CA LEU A 378 -14.35 3.09 -7.97
C LEU A 378 -13.33 3.60 -9.02
N GLU A 379 -12.65 4.71 -8.74
CA GLU A 379 -11.62 5.20 -9.67
C GLU A 379 -10.44 4.24 -9.81
N ASN A 380 -10.02 3.59 -8.72
CA ASN A 380 -8.93 2.60 -8.77
C ASN A 380 -9.32 1.35 -9.58
N MET A 381 -10.56 0.86 -9.46
CA MET A 381 -11.07 -0.24 -10.30
C MET A 381 -11.01 0.11 -11.78
N ASP A 382 -11.59 1.25 -12.16
CA ASP A 382 -11.57 1.72 -13.54
C ASP A 382 -10.16 1.92 -14.08
N ALA A 383 -9.28 2.50 -13.26
CA ALA A 383 -7.91 2.74 -13.64
C ALA A 383 -7.18 1.47 -14.06
N ARG A 384 -7.40 0.32 -13.41
CA ARG A 384 -6.60 -0.89 -13.75
C ARG A 384 -6.96 -1.46 -15.12
N VAL A 385 -8.23 -1.34 -15.51
CA VAL A 385 -8.70 -1.64 -16.88
C VAL A 385 -8.08 -0.66 -17.87
N TRP A 386 -8.15 0.64 -17.59
CA TRP A 386 -7.61 1.69 -18.47
C TRP A 386 -6.08 1.66 -18.58
N LEU A 387 -5.39 1.11 -17.58
CA LEU A 387 -3.96 0.80 -17.61
C LEU A 387 -3.61 -0.39 -18.52
N GLY A 388 -4.59 -1.23 -18.86
CA GLY A 388 -4.38 -2.43 -19.68
C GLY A 388 -3.84 -3.64 -18.92
N ILE A 389 -3.81 -3.61 -17.59
CA ILE A 389 -3.06 -4.60 -16.79
C ILE A 389 -3.94 -5.56 -15.98
N HIS A 390 -5.23 -5.24 -15.80
CA HIS A 390 -6.21 -6.11 -15.15
C HIS A 390 -7.52 -6.16 -15.93
N THR A 391 -8.19 -7.30 -15.85
CA THR A 391 -9.59 -7.45 -16.28
C THR A 391 -10.55 -6.93 -15.21
N ARG A 392 -11.74 -6.47 -15.60
CA ARG A 392 -12.78 -5.99 -14.68
C ARG A 392 -13.15 -7.02 -13.61
N LEU A 393 -13.27 -8.31 -13.97
CA LEU A 393 -13.48 -9.39 -13.01
C LEU A 393 -12.38 -9.48 -11.96
N ALA A 394 -11.11 -9.23 -12.32
CA ALA A 394 -10.00 -9.31 -11.38
C ALA A 394 -10.06 -8.13 -10.39
N ASP A 395 -10.50 -6.96 -10.86
CA ASP A 395 -10.70 -5.78 -10.03
C ASP A 395 -11.88 -5.95 -9.05
N GLU A 396 -13.05 -6.41 -9.54
CA GLU A 396 -14.23 -6.68 -8.70
C GLU A 396 -13.97 -7.78 -7.65
N ALA A 397 -13.29 -8.85 -8.05
CA ALA A 397 -12.89 -9.90 -7.12
C ALA A 397 -11.85 -9.41 -6.11
N GLY A 398 -10.97 -8.49 -6.52
CA GLY A 398 -10.02 -7.84 -5.63
C GLY A 398 -10.72 -7.04 -4.54
N VAL A 399 -11.67 -6.16 -4.90
CA VAL A 399 -12.47 -5.41 -3.92
C VAL A 399 -13.17 -6.36 -2.97
N THR A 400 -13.81 -7.41 -3.49
CA THR A 400 -14.50 -8.42 -2.67
C THR A 400 -13.56 -9.04 -1.62
N LEU A 401 -12.40 -9.55 -2.05
CA LEU A 401 -11.41 -10.15 -1.15
C LEU A 401 -10.96 -9.17 -0.06
N GLY A 402 -10.61 -7.94 -0.46
CA GLY A 402 -10.18 -6.90 0.48
C GLY A 402 -11.25 -6.55 1.50
N THR A 403 -12.50 -6.41 1.06
CA THR A 403 -13.65 -6.14 1.93
C THR A 403 -13.87 -7.26 2.96
N ASP A 404 -13.80 -8.53 2.54
CA ASP A 404 -14.04 -9.66 3.44
C ASP A 404 -12.91 -9.83 4.47
N VAL A 405 -11.65 -9.66 4.05
CA VAL A 405 -10.51 -9.61 4.97
C VAL A 405 -10.66 -8.46 5.97
N ALA A 406 -11.04 -7.26 5.52
CA ALA A 406 -11.23 -6.12 6.40
C ALA A 406 -12.36 -6.29 7.40
N ARG A 407 -13.51 -6.85 6.98
CA ARG A 407 -14.61 -7.18 7.90
C ARG A 407 -14.17 -8.17 8.97
N TYR A 408 -13.41 -9.19 8.59
CA TYR A 408 -12.85 -10.12 9.55
C TYR A 408 -11.88 -9.43 10.50
N GLY A 409 -10.95 -8.62 9.96
CA GLY A 409 -9.97 -7.89 10.75
C GLY A 409 -10.62 -6.95 11.76
N LEU A 410 -11.65 -6.20 11.37
CA LEU A 410 -12.44 -5.34 12.25
C LEU A 410 -13.08 -6.13 13.40
N ASN A 411 -13.64 -7.31 13.12
CA ASN A 411 -14.27 -8.17 14.12
C ASN A 411 -13.27 -8.83 15.09
N HIS A 412 -11.98 -8.90 14.72
CA HIS A 412 -10.93 -9.54 15.51
C HIS A 412 -9.86 -8.55 15.98
N ALA A 413 -10.09 -7.23 15.79
CA ALA A 413 -9.09 -6.18 16.04
C ALA A 413 -8.51 -6.20 17.47
N GLN A 414 -9.30 -6.64 18.45
CA GLN A 414 -8.85 -6.79 19.85
C GLN A 414 -7.60 -7.67 19.97
N ALA A 415 -7.43 -8.68 19.11
CA ALA A 415 -6.25 -9.56 19.15
C ALA A 415 -4.93 -8.81 18.86
N LEU A 416 -4.97 -7.67 18.16
CA LEU A 416 -3.75 -6.85 17.96
C LEU A 416 -3.30 -6.16 19.25
N PHE A 417 -4.24 -5.82 20.13
CA PHE A 417 -4.01 -4.89 21.23
C PHE A 417 -3.99 -5.55 22.60
N GLN A 418 -4.02 -6.88 22.66
CA GLN A 418 -3.77 -7.63 23.88
C GLN A 418 -2.25 -7.71 24.13
N GLU A 419 -1.86 -7.44 25.38
CA GLU A 419 -0.51 -7.72 25.89
C GLU A 419 -0.39 -9.24 26.13
N HIS A 420 0.77 -9.83 25.82
CA HIS A 420 1.02 -11.27 25.93
C HIS A 420 1.73 -11.66 27.23
#